data_AF-A0A524JKC1-F1
#
_entry.id   AF-A0A524JKC1-F1
#
_cell.length_a   1.000
_cell.length_b   1.000
_cell.length_c   1.000
_cell.angle_alpha   90.00
_cell.angle_beta   90.00
_cell.angle_gamma   90.00
#
_symmetry.space_group_name_H-M   'P 1'
#
loop_
_entity.id
_entity.type
_entity.pdbx_description
1 polymer ?
#
loop_
_entity_poly.entity_id
_entity_poly.type
_entity_poly.pdbx_seq_one_letter_code
_entity_poly.pdbx_strand_id
1 'polypeptide(L)'
;MITAYYTWHVNCNLTSVMKTCTENIKREIAEIYNSFSEKPTNVAKEHSALYHRACKVFGSWREALKESGIDYEKARNHKKWTREKIAKRINRLHNEGKSLRPSQLRNNGGVKLLSAAEYHFGSWRRAVEVSGCNYLNGRNPLLKCKFHKNV
;
A
#
# COMPACT_ATOMS: atom_id res chain seq x y z
N MET A 1 -15.69 -10.90 59.70
CA MET A 1 -14.42 -10.68 58.97
C MET A 1 -14.31 -11.64 57.77
N ILE A 2 -15.17 -11.50 56.75
CA ILE A 2 -15.06 -12.27 55.48
C ILE A 2 -15.60 -11.39 54.33
N THR A 3 -15.01 -10.23 54.09
CA THR A 3 -15.44 -9.35 52.96
C THR A 3 -14.28 -8.82 52.11
N ALA A 4 -13.03 -9.21 52.40
CA ALA A 4 -11.87 -8.70 51.66
C ALA A 4 -11.33 -9.64 50.55
N TYR A 5 -11.77 -10.92 50.50
CA TYR A 5 -11.22 -11.89 49.54
C TYR A 5 -11.96 -11.96 48.19
N TYR A 6 -13.19 -11.43 48.09
CA TYR A 6 -14.00 -11.57 46.88
C TYR A 6 -13.76 -10.50 45.80
N THR A 7 -13.04 -9.42 46.11
CA THR A 7 -12.78 -8.32 45.16
C THR A 7 -11.47 -8.47 44.37
N TRP A 8 -10.54 -9.33 44.80
CA TRP A 8 -9.23 -9.47 44.13
C TRP A 8 -9.22 -10.51 43.00
N HIS A 9 -9.99 -11.60 43.13
CA HIS A 9 -9.93 -12.71 42.15
C HIS A 9 -10.62 -12.43 40.80
N VAL A 10 -11.51 -11.42 40.73
CA VAL A 10 -12.16 -11.05 39.47
C VAL A 10 -11.25 -10.20 38.56
N ASN A 11 -10.28 -9.50 39.15
CA ASN A 11 -9.39 -8.57 38.42
C ASN A 11 -8.12 -9.24 37.84
N CYS A 12 -7.63 -10.32 38.48
CA CYS A 12 -6.41 -11.01 38.03
C CYS A 12 -6.60 -11.83 36.74
N ASN A 13 -7.76 -12.45 36.53
CA ASN A 13 -8.02 -13.23 35.32
C ASN A 13 -8.21 -12.35 34.06
N LEU A 14 -8.83 -11.18 34.22
CA LEU A 14 -9.00 -10.21 33.13
C LEU A 14 -7.64 -9.70 32.62
N THR A 15 -6.71 -9.41 33.54
CA THR A 15 -5.36 -8.94 33.15
C THR A 15 -4.50 -10.02 32.50
N SER A 16 -4.65 -11.29 32.90
CA SER A 16 -3.93 -12.42 32.30
C SER A 16 -4.41 -12.75 30.88
N VAL A 17 -5.73 -12.81 30.68
CA VAL A 17 -6.35 -13.08 29.37
C VAL A 17 -6.17 -11.90 28.40
N MET A 18 -6.21 -10.65 28.89
CA MET A 18 -5.94 -9.48 28.05
C MET A 18 -4.48 -9.36 27.62
N LYS A 19 -3.52 -9.77 28.48
CA LYS A 19 -2.09 -9.84 28.12
C LYS A 19 -1.85 -10.84 27.00
N THR A 20 -2.43 -12.04 27.06
CA THR A 20 -2.24 -13.06 26.00
C THR A 20 -2.92 -12.66 24.68
N CYS A 21 -4.08 -12.01 24.72
CA CYS A 21 -4.75 -11.48 23.51
C CYS A 21 -3.90 -10.42 22.79
N THR A 22 -3.28 -9.52 23.55
CA THR A 22 -2.40 -8.47 23.03
C THR A 22 -1.17 -9.07 22.34
N GLU A 23 -0.50 -10.02 22.98
CA GLU A 23 0.68 -10.69 22.41
C GLU A 23 0.35 -11.56 21.18
N ASN A 24 -0.81 -12.23 21.17
CA ASN A 24 -1.26 -12.98 20.00
C ASN A 24 -1.47 -12.07 18.78
N ILE A 25 -2.08 -10.89 18.97
CA ILE A 25 -2.25 -9.91 17.88
C ILE A 25 -0.89 -9.41 17.39
N LYS A 26 0.06 -9.12 18.30
CA LYS A 26 1.41 -8.68 17.92
C LYS A 26 2.12 -9.74 17.06
N ARG A 27 2.02 -11.02 17.45
CA ARG A 27 2.58 -12.15 16.69
C ARG A 27 1.96 -12.28 15.31
N GLU A 28 0.62 -12.27 15.21
CA GLU A 28 -0.07 -12.34 13.91
C GLU A 28 0.33 -11.19 12.98
N ILE A 29 0.48 -9.97 13.54
CA ILE A 29 0.98 -8.82 12.78
C ILE A 29 2.42 -9.07 12.31
N ALA A 30 3.31 -9.55 13.19
CA ALA A 30 4.71 -9.83 12.83
C ALA A 30 4.83 -10.91 11.73
N GLU A 31 3.97 -11.94 11.74
CA GLU A 31 3.91 -12.98 10.72
C GLU A 31 3.57 -12.40 9.33
N ILE A 32 2.59 -11.49 9.26
CA ILE A 32 2.19 -10.82 8.00
C ILE A 32 3.34 -10.01 7.41
N TYR A 33 4.14 -9.37 8.27
CA TYR A 33 5.25 -8.48 7.89
C TYR A 33 6.62 -9.17 7.89
N ASN A 34 6.68 -10.49 8.02
CA ASN A 34 7.92 -11.26 7.95
C ASN A 34 8.57 -11.14 6.55
N SER A 35 9.90 -11.22 6.46
CA SER A 35 10.68 -10.85 5.27
C SER A 35 10.38 -11.69 4.01
N PHE A 36 9.71 -12.83 4.16
CA PHE A 36 9.39 -13.75 3.06
C PHE A 36 8.01 -13.53 2.44
N SER A 37 7.10 -12.78 3.08
CA SER A 37 5.77 -12.47 2.52
C SER A 37 5.79 -11.17 1.73
N GLU A 38 5.17 -11.17 0.55
CA GLU A 38 4.84 -9.91 -0.12
C GLU A 38 3.86 -9.14 0.77
N LYS A 39 4.19 -7.88 1.09
CA LYS A 39 3.33 -7.04 1.93
C LYS A 39 1.90 -6.98 1.39
N PRO A 40 0.86 -7.13 2.24
CA PRO A 40 -0.53 -7.10 1.79
C PRO A 40 -0.85 -5.82 1.03
N THR A 41 -1.67 -5.93 -0.02
CA THR A 41 -2.08 -4.73 -0.76
C THR A 41 -2.98 -3.85 0.11
N ASN A 42 -3.90 -4.47 0.85
CA ASN A 42 -4.72 -3.80 1.83
C ASN A 42 -5.02 -4.75 3.00
N VAL A 43 -4.28 -4.59 4.10
CA VAL A 43 -4.44 -5.43 5.31
C VAL A 43 -5.87 -5.41 5.83
N ALA A 44 -6.57 -4.26 5.77
CA ALA A 44 -7.95 -4.17 6.26
C ALA A 44 -8.94 -4.99 5.41
N LYS A 45 -8.62 -5.23 4.13
CA LYS A 45 -9.46 -6.04 3.23
C LYS A 45 -9.08 -7.53 3.30
N GLU A 46 -7.79 -7.83 3.33
CA GLU A 46 -7.28 -9.20 3.27
C GLU A 46 -7.31 -9.89 4.65
N HIS A 47 -7.09 -9.14 5.73
CA HIS A 47 -7.08 -9.61 7.12
C HIS A 47 -8.04 -8.77 7.99
N SER A 48 -9.29 -8.63 7.55
CA SER A 48 -10.30 -7.80 8.22
C SER A 48 -10.50 -8.16 9.70
N ALA A 49 -10.56 -9.46 10.03
CA ALA A 49 -10.73 -9.93 11.40
C ALA A 49 -9.56 -9.53 12.33
N LEU A 50 -8.32 -9.65 11.85
CA LEU A 50 -7.14 -9.19 12.59
C LEU A 50 -7.13 -7.66 12.72
N TYR A 51 -7.44 -6.95 11.64
CA TYR A 51 -7.51 -5.49 11.62
C TYR A 51 -8.51 -4.97 12.67
N HIS A 52 -9.71 -5.54 12.73
CA HIS A 52 -10.73 -5.15 13.71
C HIS A 52 -10.33 -5.50 15.14
N ARG A 53 -9.77 -6.69 15.39
CA ARG A 53 -9.25 -7.08 16.71
C ARG A 53 -8.14 -6.12 17.18
N ALA A 54 -7.18 -5.83 16.31
CA ALA A 54 -6.08 -4.93 16.60
C ALA A 54 -6.57 -3.50 16.89
N CYS A 55 -7.51 -2.97 16.09
CA CYS A 55 -8.11 -1.66 16.36
C CYS A 55 -8.89 -1.65 17.68
N LYS A 56 -9.56 -2.73 18.06
CA LYS A 56 -10.30 -2.81 19.33
C LYS A 56 -9.38 -2.80 20.56
N VAL A 57 -8.22 -3.45 20.47
CA VAL A 57 -7.27 -3.57 21.59
C VAL A 57 -6.34 -2.35 21.69
N PHE A 58 -5.78 -1.91 20.57
CA PHE A 58 -4.78 -0.83 20.52
C PHE A 58 -5.36 0.54 20.12
N GLY A 59 -6.67 0.62 19.87
CA GLY A 59 -7.37 1.82 19.42
C GLY A 59 -7.24 2.09 17.91
N SER A 60 -6.06 1.85 17.32
CA SER A 60 -5.86 1.98 15.87
C SER A 60 -4.84 1.00 15.32
N TRP A 61 -4.92 0.72 14.02
CA TRP A 61 -3.92 -0.10 13.31
C TRP A 61 -2.50 0.49 13.37
N ARG A 62 -2.38 1.84 13.40
CA ARG A 62 -1.09 2.51 13.51
C ARG A 62 -0.44 2.22 14.85
N GLU A 63 -1.19 2.34 15.93
CA GLU A 63 -0.68 2.04 17.28
C GLU A 63 -0.41 0.54 17.43
N ALA A 64 -1.24 -0.33 16.85
CA ALA A 64 -0.96 -1.77 16.83
C ALA A 64 0.38 -2.10 16.15
N LEU A 65 0.69 -1.46 15.00
CA LEU A 65 1.98 -1.64 14.32
C LEU A 65 3.16 -1.12 15.16
N LYS A 66 2.99 0.06 15.77
CA LYS A 66 3.99 0.66 16.65
C LYS A 66 4.32 -0.24 17.84
N GLU A 67 3.28 -0.80 18.48
CA GLU A 67 3.39 -1.74 19.60
C GLU A 67 4.00 -3.09 19.22
N SER A 68 3.88 -3.49 17.95
CA SER A 68 4.55 -4.66 17.35
C SER A 68 5.99 -4.35 16.89
N GLY A 69 6.49 -3.12 17.09
CA GLY A 69 7.83 -2.72 16.65
C GLY A 69 7.98 -2.51 15.13
N ILE A 70 6.86 -2.39 14.41
CA ILE A 70 6.84 -2.20 12.96
C ILE A 70 6.67 -0.72 12.67
N ASP A 71 7.60 -0.19 11.85
CA ASP A 71 7.51 1.17 11.35
C ASP A 71 6.29 1.32 10.43
N TYR A 72 5.31 2.12 10.90
CA TYR A 72 4.08 2.39 10.17
C TYR A 72 4.34 2.96 8.78
N GLU A 73 5.33 3.83 8.59
CA GLU A 73 5.58 4.43 7.27
C GLU A 73 6.08 3.36 6.30
N LYS A 74 6.98 2.47 6.73
CA LYS A 74 7.43 1.34 5.90
C LYS A 74 6.31 0.33 5.61
N ALA A 75 5.46 0.08 6.61
CA ALA A 75 4.33 -0.84 6.51
C ALA A 75 3.17 -0.28 5.69
N ARG A 76 3.01 1.04 5.65
CA ARG A 76 1.94 1.70 4.91
C ARG A 76 2.15 1.47 3.43
N ASN A 77 1.08 1.07 2.74
CA ASN A 77 1.15 0.95 1.31
C ASN A 77 1.21 2.35 0.69
N HIS A 78 2.41 2.83 0.35
CA HIS A 78 2.63 4.09 -0.36
C HIS A 78 2.21 4.01 -1.84
N LYS A 79 0.97 3.59 -2.10
CA LYS A 79 0.31 3.69 -3.41
C LYS A 79 -0.16 5.12 -3.72
N LYS A 80 0.33 6.12 -3.00
CA LYS A 80 0.18 7.52 -3.43
C LYS A 80 0.94 7.70 -4.73
N TRP A 81 0.22 8.11 -5.76
CA TRP A 81 0.79 8.57 -7.00
C TRP A 81 1.50 9.90 -6.75
N THR A 82 2.69 10.00 -7.32
CA THR A 82 3.45 11.25 -7.42
C THR A 82 3.82 11.43 -8.89
N ARG A 83 4.18 12.65 -9.28
CA ARG A 83 4.58 12.94 -10.67
C ARG A 83 5.74 12.03 -11.10
N GLU A 84 6.71 11.82 -10.22
CA GLU A 84 7.89 10.98 -10.45
C GLU A 84 7.51 9.50 -10.59
N LYS A 85 6.62 8.99 -9.73
CA LYS A 85 6.13 7.60 -9.82
C LYS A 85 5.36 7.35 -11.11
N ILE A 86 4.55 8.31 -11.54
CA ILE A 86 3.80 8.22 -12.80
C ILE A 86 4.78 8.18 -13.97
N ALA A 87 5.73 9.11 -14.04
CA ALA A 87 6.74 9.15 -15.10
C ALA A 87 7.58 7.87 -15.15
N LYS A 88 8.05 7.38 -13.99
CA LYS A 88 8.79 6.10 -13.88
C LYS A 88 7.94 4.92 -14.36
N ARG A 89 6.64 4.90 -14.05
CA ARG A 89 5.73 3.83 -14.49
C ARG A 89 5.49 3.88 -15.99
N ILE A 90 5.32 5.07 -16.59
CA ILE A 90 5.18 5.25 -18.03
C ILE A 90 6.45 4.75 -18.75
N ASN A 91 7.63 5.19 -18.29
CA ASN A 91 8.90 4.77 -18.89
C ASN A 91 9.11 3.26 -18.78
N ARG A 92 8.73 2.64 -17.67
CA ARG A 92 8.77 1.18 -17.53
C ARG A 92 7.85 0.48 -18.54
N LEU A 93 6.60 0.95 -18.69
CA LEU A 93 5.66 0.36 -19.65
C LEU A 93 6.20 0.47 -21.09
N HIS A 94 6.78 1.61 -21.44
CA HIS A 94 7.41 1.82 -22.73
C HIS A 94 8.60 0.89 -22.97
N ASN A 95 9.49 0.75 -21.98
CA ASN A 95 10.65 -0.15 -22.07
C ASN A 95 10.26 -1.62 -22.14
N GLU A 96 9.14 -2.00 -21.54
CA GLU A 96 8.54 -3.34 -21.66
C GLU A 96 7.85 -3.56 -23.03
N GLY A 97 7.87 -2.57 -23.93
CA GLY A 97 7.19 -2.65 -25.23
C GLY A 97 5.66 -2.63 -25.12
N LYS A 98 5.11 -2.28 -23.95
CA LYS A 98 3.67 -2.20 -23.76
C LYS A 98 3.15 -0.92 -24.39
N SER A 99 1.99 -1.02 -25.01
CA SER A 99 1.32 0.12 -25.61
C SER A 99 0.94 1.17 -24.55
N LEU A 100 1.27 2.43 -24.83
CA LEU A 100 0.86 3.58 -24.01
C LEU A 100 -0.49 4.16 -24.45
N ARG A 101 -1.22 3.47 -25.35
CA ARG A 101 -2.56 3.87 -25.76
C ARG A 101 -3.53 3.81 -24.57
N PRO A 102 -4.26 4.90 -24.26
CA PRO A 102 -5.22 4.91 -23.16
C PRO A 102 -6.29 3.82 -23.23
N SER A 103 -6.75 3.46 -24.43
CA SER A 103 -7.73 2.38 -24.63
C SER A 103 -7.18 1.01 -24.21
N GLN A 104 -5.97 0.67 -24.67
CA GLN A 104 -5.32 -0.59 -24.29
C GLN A 104 -4.94 -0.62 -22.81
N LEU A 105 -4.51 0.52 -22.25
CA LEU A 105 -4.26 0.63 -20.82
C LEU A 105 -5.53 0.43 -20.00
N ARG A 106 -6.68 0.96 -20.42
CA ARG A 106 -7.97 0.69 -19.74
C ARG A 106 -8.29 -0.80 -19.74
N ASN A 107 -8.15 -1.46 -20.89
CA ASN A 107 -8.42 -2.90 -21.02
C ASN A 107 -7.47 -3.76 -20.19
N ASN A 108 -6.22 -3.32 -20.01
CA ASN A 108 -5.20 -4.05 -19.26
C ASN A 108 -5.12 -3.65 -17.77
N GLY A 109 -6.16 -3.02 -17.21
CA GLY A 109 -6.22 -2.66 -15.78
C GLY A 109 -5.39 -1.42 -15.38
N GLY A 110 -4.90 -0.66 -16.35
CA GLY A 110 -4.14 0.59 -16.17
C GLY A 110 -4.95 1.83 -15.82
N VAL A 111 -6.25 1.68 -15.50
CA VAL A 111 -7.18 2.79 -15.20
C VAL A 111 -6.64 3.71 -14.10
N LYS A 112 -6.08 3.14 -13.02
CA LYS A 112 -5.53 3.92 -11.89
C LYS A 112 -4.36 4.81 -12.29
N LEU A 113 -3.53 4.36 -13.23
CA LEU A 113 -2.40 5.13 -13.74
C LEU A 113 -2.89 6.28 -14.62
N LEU A 114 -3.90 6.03 -15.47
CA LEU A 114 -4.50 7.06 -16.32
C LEU A 114 -5.13 8.18 -15.48
N SER A 115 -5.98 7.84 -14.52
CA SER A 115 -6.61 8.83 -13.64
C SER A 115 -5.58 9.60 -12.80
N ALA A 116 -4.52 8.94 -12.35
CA ALA A 116 -3.44 9.61 -11.62
C ALA A 116 -2.66 10.58 -12.52
N ALA A 117 -2.34 10.18 -13.74
CA ALA A 117 -1.66 11.05 -14.69
C ALA A 117 -2.51 12.26 -15.07
N GLU A 118 -3.80 12.07 -15.28
CA GLU A 118 -4.77 13.15 -15.52
C GLU A 118 -4.83 14.12 -14.34
N TYR A 119 -4.92 13.60 -13.10
CA TYR A 119 -4.92 14.44 -11.90
C TYR A 119 -3.62 15.26 -11.73
N HIS A 120 -2.45 14.65 -11.93
CA HIS A 120 -1.15 15.30 -11.65
C HIS A 120 -0.60 16.17 -12.78
N PHE A 121 -0.93 15.85 -14.03
CA PHE A 121 -0.41 16.50 -15.25
C PHE A 121 -1.50 17.15 -16.11
N GLY A 122 -2.77 17.01 -15.74
CA GLY A 122 -3.93 17.51 -16.49
C GLY A 122 -4.33 16.61 -17.67
N SER A 123 -3.41 15.86 -18.26
CA SER A 123 -3.73 14.88 -19.29
C SER A 123 -2.69 13.75 -19.38
N TRP A 124 -3.13 12.58 -19.86
CA TRP A 124 -2.24 11.45 -20.14
C TRP A 124 -1.14 11.81 -21.15
N ARG A 125 -1.50 12.58 -22.19
CA ARG A 125 -0.54 13.03 -23.21
C ARG A 125 0.61 13.83 -22.59
N ARG A 126 0.30 14.83 -21.75
CA ARG A 126 1.32 15.63 -21.06
C ARG A 126 2.18 14.77 -20.15
N ALA A 127 1.59 13.80 -19.44
CA ALA A 127 2.35 12.90 -18.58
C ALA A 127 3.39 12.07 -19.36
N VAL A 128 3.04 11.60 -20.57
CA VAL A 128 3.93 10.83 -21.45
C VAL A 128 5.02 11.73 -22.07
N GLU A 129 4.67 12.94 -22.49
CA GLU A 129 5.63 13.91 -23.02
C GLU A 129 6.65 14.32 -21.97
N VAL A 130 6.21 14.61 -20.74
CA VAL A 130 7.09 14.94 -19.60
C VAL A 130 7.96 13.75 -19.18
N SER A 131 7.53 12.51 -19.41
CA SER A 131 8.37 11.34 -19.13
C SER A 131 9.49 11.13 -20.16
N GLY A 132 9.59 12.00 -21.17
CA GLY A 132 10.59 11.93 -22.25
C GLY A 132 10.20 10.97 -23.37
N CYS A 133 8.94 10.50 -23.37
CA CYS A 133 8.40 9.66 -24.43
C CYS A 133 7.63 10.53 -25.42
N ASN A 134 8.00 10.47 -26.71
CA ASN A 134 7.17 11.07 -27.75
C ASN A 134 5.82 10.32 -27.81
N TYR A 135 4.75 11.04 -27.50
CA TYR A 135 3.39 10.49 -27.43
C TYR A 135 2.94 9.81 -28.73
N LEU A 136 3.45 10.25 -29.87
CA LEU A 136 3.16 9.65 -31.18
C LEU A 136 3.79 8.25 -31.32
N ASN A 137 4.99 8.06 -30.79
CA ASN A 137 5.66 6.76 -30.75
C ASN A 137 4.99 5.83 -29.74
N GLY A 138 4.53 6.34 -28.60
CA GLY A 138 3.78 5.55 -27.61
C GLY A 138 2.47 4.92 -28.13
N ARG A 139 1.92 5.43 -29.25
CA ARG A 139 0.77 4.84 -29.97
C ARG A 139 1.14 3.67 -30.87
N ASN A 140 2.41 3.55 -31.27
CA ASN A 140 2.90 2.54 -32.19
C ASN A 140 3.97 1.68 -31.47
N PRO A 141 3.65 0.44 -31.07
CA PRO A 141 4.55 -0.44 -30.32
C PRO A 141 5.92 -0.67 -30.99
N LEU A 142 6.02 -0.41 -32.30
CA LEU A 142 7.21 -0.65 -33.11
C LEU A 142 8.15 0.57 -33.21
N LEU A 143 7.75 1.74 -32.73
CA LEU A 143 8.57 2.96 -32.77
C LEU A 143 9.21 3.21 -31.41
N LYS A 144 10.48 2.85 -31.25
CA LYS A 144 11.27 3.24 -30.08
C LYS A 144 11.50 4.75 -30.09
N CYS A 145 11.16 5.45 -29.00
CA CYS A 145 11.49 6.87 -28.85
C CYS A 145 12.99 7.12 -28.90
N LYS A 146 13.42 8.06 -29.75
CA LYS A 146 14.71 8.74 -29.59
C LYS A 146 14.57 9.68 -28.38
N PHE A 147 15.35 9.44 -27.33
CA PHE A 147 15.45 10.36 -26.21
C PHE A 147 16.04 11.69 -26.71
N HIS A 148 15.20 12.69 -26.92
CA HIS A 148 15.68 14.06 -27.00
C HIS A 148 16.05 14.47 -25.58
N LYS A 149 17.35 14.44 -25.27
CA LYS A 149 17.90 15.14 -24.12
C LYS A 149 17.65 16.62 -24.37
N ASN A 150 16.75 17.23 -23.61
CA ASN A 150 16.67 18.68 -23.56
C ASN A 150 17.95 19.17 -22.87
N VAL A 151 18.76 19.91 -23.63
CA VAL A 151 19.83 20.78 -23.14
C VAL A 151 19.18 21.94 -22.39
#